data_AF-A0ABC7ZG56-F1
#
_entry.id   AF-A0ABC7ZG56-F1
#
_cell.length_a   1.000
_cell.length_b   1.000
_cell.length_c   1.000
_cell.angle_alpha   90.00
_cell.angle_beta   90.00
_cell.angle_gamma   90.00
#
_symmetry.space_group_name_H-M   'P 1'
#
loop_
_entity.id
_entity.type
_entity.pdbx_description
1 polymer ?
#
loop_
_entity_poly.entity_id
_entity_poly.type
_entity_poly.pdbx_seq_one_letter_code
_entity_poly.pdbx_strand_id
1 'polypeptide(L)'
;MPSNALLIEEIAHLINVSHSSVHNWIKTNLLEKLEIDHKIYVKTSSFLDFCRNHLGKNKLNKYANKSLKGVHNHQELILKYLEMLENSSDLENLGSYYEKELSNTTRNLEGIYYTPNRIVEQLFTLPKDFDATQAIFCDPAVGSGNFVMHALKLGFKVENIYGYDTDAFAVALTKKRIKERYRLDCPNIMQKDFLSLKHAPQFDCIFTNPPWGKKYNQNQKENFKQKFNLSQSLDSASLFFIAS
;
A
#
# COMPACT_ATOMS: atom_id res chain seq x y z
N MET A 1 -7.22 -4.74 -9.37
CA MET A 1 -6.32 -5.89 -9.11
C MET A 1 -7.12 -6.96 -8.41
N PRO A 2 -6.88 -8.25 -8.68
CA PRO A 2 -7.55 -9.33 -7.96
C PRO A 2 -7.14 -9.29 -6.49
N SER A 3 -8.08 -9.51 -5.57
CA SER A 3 -7.80 -9.49 -4.12
C SER A 3 -6.78 -10.55 -3.66
N ASN A 4 -6.55 -11.60 -4.47
CA ASN A 4 -5.72 -12.76 -4.13
C ASN A 4 -4.52 -12.92 -5.08
N ALA A 5 -4.07 -11.83 -5.70
CA ALA A 5 -2.91 -11.87 -6.59
C ALA A 5 -2.07 -10.59 -6.47
N LEU A 6 -0.75 -10.75 -6.55
CA LEU A 6 0.26 -9.69 -6.50
C LEU A 6 0.90 -9.49 -7.87
N LEU A 7 1.22 -8.26 -8.22
CA LEU A 7 2.08 -7.95 -9.37
C LEU A 7 3.53 -8.34 -9.10
N ILE A 8 4.26 -8.57 -10.19
CA ILE A 8 5.70 -8.82 -10.16
C ILE A 8 6.45 -7.67 -9.46
N GLU A 9 6.03 -6.43 -9.69
CA GLU A 9 6.60 -5.23 -9.07
C GLU A 9 6.38 -5.22 -7.54
N GLU A 10 5.16 -5.59 -7.11
CA GLU A 10 4.79 -5.68 -5.68
C GLU A 10 5.64 -6.75 -4.98
N ILE A 11 5.81 -7.93 -5.58
CA ILE A 11 6.66 -9.01 -5.05
C ILE A 11 8.12 -8.57 -4.99
N ALA A 12 8.66 -8.00 -6.07
CA ALA A 12 10.05 -7.56 -6.13
C ALA A 12 10.36 -6.57 -5.01
N HIS A 13 9.43 -5.64 -4.76
CA HIS A 13 9.54 -4.68 -3.68
C HIS A 13 9.45 -5.34 -2.29
N LEU A 14 8.46 -6.23 -2.08
CA LEU A 14 8.19 -6.90 -0.80
C LEU A 14 9.39 -7.63 -0.21
N ILE A 15 10.13 -8.35 -1.05
CA ILE A 15 11.29 -9.17 -0.63
C ILE A 15 12.62 -8.60 -1.11
N ASN A 16 12.62 -7.34 -1.57
CA ASN A 16 13.80 -6.58 -1.99
C ASN A 16 14.69 -7.33 -3.01
N VAL A 17 14.08 -7.75 -4.12
CA VAL A 17 14.76 -8.43 -5.24
C VAL A 17 14.47 -7.74 -6.57
N SER A 18 15.22 -8.08 -7.63
CA SER A 18 14.95 -7.54 -8.96
C SER A 18 13.68 -8.12 -9.59
N HIS A 19 13.00 -7.37 -10.47
CA HIS A 19 11.90 -7.91 -11.29
C HIS A 19 12.32 -9.18 -12.05
N SER A 20 13.56 -9.21 -12.56
CA SER A 20 14.12 -10.38 -13.26
C SER A 20 14.20 -11.63 -12.37
N SER A 21 14.47 -11.47 -11.07
CA SER A 21 14.46 -12.57 -10.11
C SER A 21 13.07 -13.19 -9.99
N VAL A 22 12.04 -12.34 -9.87
CA VAL A 22 10.63 -12.79 -9.80
C VAL A 22 10.21 -13.47 -11.09
N HIS A 23 10.56 -12.90 -12.26
CA HIS A 23 10.31 -13.54 -13.55
C HIS A 23 10.98 -14.90 -13.68
N ASN A 24 12.20 -15.07 -13.17
CA ASN A 24 12.88 -16.36 -13.19
C ASN A 24 12.14 -17.38 -12.33
N TRP A 25 11.65 -17.01 -11.16
CA TRP A 25 10.86 -17.92 -10.31
C TRP A 25 9.53 -18.33 -10.94
N ILE A 26 8.88 -17.42 -11.69
CA ILE A 26 7.71 -17.77 -12.50
C ILE A 26 8.10 -18.76 -13.60
N LYS A 27 9.20 -18.52 -14.32
CA LYS A 27 9.69 -19.43 -15.38
C LYS A 27 10.06 -20.81 -14.85
N THR A 28 10.58 -20.90 -13.62
CA THR A 28 10.94 -22.16 -12.98
C THR A 28 9.77 -22.82 -12.23
N ASN A 29 8.54 -22.34 -12.41
CA ASN A 29 7.34 -22.83 -11.71
C ASN A 29 7.44 -22.79 -10.18
N LEU A 30 8.26 -21.90 -9.61
CA LEU A 30 8.33 -21.64 -8.17
C LEU A 30 7.25 -20.66 -7.70
N LEU A 31 6.74 -19.84 -8.62
CA LEU A 31 5.61 -18.94 -8.40
C LEU A 31 4.52 -19.24 -9.42
N GLU A 32 3.30 -19.45 -8.94
CA GLU A 32 2.13 -19.69 -9.77
C GLU A 32 1.62 -18.36 -10.35
N LYS A 33 1.66 -18.24 -11.67
CA LYS A 33 1.18 -17.05 -12.38
C LYS A 33 -0.32 -17.09 -12.65
N LEU A 34 -0.92 -15.90 -12.67
CA LEU A 34 -2.25 -15.62 -13.19
C LEU A 34 -2.12 -14.58 -14.32
N GLU A 35 -2.81 -14.78 -15.42
CA GLU A 35 -2.83 -13.82 -16.52
C GLU A 35 -4.20 -13.16 -16.60
N ILE A 36 -4.25 -11.85 -16.41
CA ILE A 36 -5.49 -11.06 -16.36
C ILE A 36 -5.22 -9.78 -17.14
N ASP A 37 -6.06 -9.50 -18.16
CA ASP A 37 -5.92 -8.34 -19.04
C ASP A 37 -4.49 -8.15 -19.60
N HIS A 38 -3.88 -9.24 -20.08
CA HIS A 38 -2.51 -9.30 -20.61
C HIS A 38 -1.40 -8.91 -19.60
N LYS A 39 -1.73 -8.81 -18.32
CA LYS A 39 -0.77 -8.60 -17.23
C LYS A 39 -0.55 -9.88 -16.46
N ILE A 40 0.70 -10.08 -16.04
CA ILE A 40 1.10 -11.23 -15.23
C ILE A 40 1.00 -10.85 -13.76
N TYR A 41 0.18 -11.60 -13.05
CA TYR A 41 0.07 -11.60 -11.60
C TYR A 41 0.62 -12.92 -11.06
N VAL A 42 0.87 -12.97 -9.76
CA VAL A 42 1.26 -14.18 -9.02
C VAL A 42 0.22 -14.39 -7.93
N LYS A 43 -0.27 -15.63 -7.75
CA LYS A 43 -1.19 -15.92 -6.65
C LYS A 43 -0.53 -15.60 -5.32
N THR A 44 -1.25 -14.88 -4.45
CA THR A 44 -0.74 -14.52 -3.12
C THR A 44 -0.35 -15.77 -2.33
N SER A 45 -1.19 -16.81 -2.33
CA SER A 45 -0.91 -18.09 -1.68
C SER A 45 0.38 -18.76 -2.18
N SER A 46 0.60 -18.77 -3.50
CA SER A 46 1.82 -19.32 -4.10
C SER A 46 3.06 -18.51 -3.71
N PHE A 47 2.95 -17.19 -3.64
CA PHE A 47 4.04 -16.34 -3.17
C PHE A 47 4.36 -16.57 -1.69
N LEU A 48 3.34 -16.75 -0.84
CA LEU A 48 3.54 -17.08 0.58
C LEU A 48 4.17 -18.46 0.75
N ASP A 49 3.74 -19.46 -0.02
CA ASP A 49 4.37 -20.78 -0.08
C ASP A 49 5.85 -20.70 -0.49
N PHE A 50 6.15 -19.88 -1.49
CA PHE A 50 7.52 -19.61 -1.91
C PHE A 50 8.35 -18.98 -0.79
N CYS A 51 7.79 -18.02 -0.05
CA CYS A 51 8.45 -17.39 1.09
C CYS A 51 8.78 -18.42 2.18
N ARG A 52 7.86 -19.33 2.50
CA ARG A 52 8.05 -20.38 3.52
C ARG A 52 9.10 -21.42 3.12
N ASN A 53 9.06 -21.82 1.86
CA ASN A 53 9.77 -23.02 1.40
C ASN A 53 11.08 -22.74 0.68
N HIS A 54 11.23 -21.57 0.05
CA HIS A 54 12.33 -21.29 -0.88
C HIS A 54 13.09 -19.99 -0.57
N LEU A 55 12.45 -18.96 -0.02
CA LEU A 55 13.11 -17.71 0.34
C LEU A 55 14.08 -17.93 1.52
N GLY A 56 15.31 -17.45 1.39
CA GLY A 56 16.34 -17.56 2.44
C GLY A 56 17.06 -18.92 2.58
N LYS A 57 16.57 -20.00 1.94
CA LYS A 57 17.19 -21.34 2.01
C LYS A 57 18.27 -21.61 0.94
N ASN A 58 18.31 -20.80 -0.13
CA ASN A 58 19.34 -20.90 -1.18
C ASN A 58 20.55 -20.00 -0.89
N LYS A 59 21.77 -20.54 -1.08
CA LYS A 59 23.10 -19.95 -0.72
C LYS A 59 23.34 -18.49 -1.18
N LEU A 60 22.62 -18.00 -2.18
CA LEU A 60 22.77 -16.65 -2.76
C LEU A 60 22.35 -15.51 -1.81
N ASN A 61 21.53 -15.77 -0.78
CA ASN A 61 21.06 -14.73 0.14
C ASN A 61 21.96 -14.50 1.36
N LYS A 62 23.01 -15.31 1.56
CA LYS A 62 23.81 -15.26 2.80
C LYS A 62 24.73 -14.04 2.88
N TYR A 63 25.11 -13.46 1.74
CA TYR A 63 26.07 -12.33 1.67
C TYR A 63 25.43 -10.94 1.82
N ALA A 64 24.12 -10.79 1.69
CA ALA A 64 23.41 -9.51 1.87
C ALA A 64 23.07 -9.19 3.34
N ASN A 65 23.26 -10.14 4.27
CA ASN A 65 22.55 -10.16 5.56
C ASN A 65 23.31 -9.61 6.78
N LYS A 66 24.45 -8.94 6.61
CA LYS A 66 25.24 -8.46 7.77
C LYS A 66 24.82 -7.09 8.32
N SER A 67 24.02 -6.29 7.59
CA SER A 67 23.59 -4.95 8.01
C SER A 67 22.09 -4.78 8.31
N LEU A 68 21.26 -5.83 8.18
CA LEU A 68 19.79 -5.68 8.02
C LEU A 68 18.91 -6.17 9.20
N LYS A 69 19.48 -6.43 10.39
CA LYS A 69 18.70 -7.01 11.52
C LYS A 69 17.46 -6.20 11.97
N GLY A 70 17.38 -4.90 11.66
CA GLY A 70 16.18 -4.09 11.94
C GLY A 70 15.14 -4.07 10.81
N VAL A 71 15.56 -4.30 9.56
CA VAL A 71 14.70 -4.25 8.35
C VAL A 71 13.97 -5.58 8.14
N HIS A 72 14.59 -6.70 8.53
CA HIS A 72 14.02 -8.04 8.40
C HIS A 72 12.68 -8.22 9.14
N ASN A 73 12.51 -7.60 10.31
CA ASN A 73 11.28 -7.76 11.09
C ASN A 73 10.06 -7.13 10.39
N HIS A 74 10.20 -5.98 9.73
CA HIS A 74 9.05 -5.35 9.06
C HIS A 74 8.57 -6.16 7.85
N GLN A 75 9.50 -6.64 7.02
CA GLN A 75 9.14 -7.49 5.87
C GLN A 75 8.52 -8.82 6.30
N GLU A 76 9.08 -9.49 7.31
CA GLU A 76 8.51 -10.71 7.89
C GLU A 76 7.11 -10.45 8.47
N LEU A 77 6.90 -9.31 9.13
CA LEU A 77 5.60 -8.93 9.67
C LEU A 77 4.57 -8.68 8.56
N ILE A 78 4.95 -7.99 7.47
CA ILE A 78 4.09 -7.82 6.29
C ILE A 78 3.68 -9.20 5.75
N LEU A 79 4.63 -10.11 5.56
CA LEU A 79 4.34 -11.46 5.05
C LEU A 79 3.41 -12.24 5.97
N LYS A 80 3.67 -12.21 7.29
CA LYS A 80 2.79 -12.81 8.31
C LYS A 80 1.36 -12.27 8.19
N TYR A 81 1.21 -10.96 8.07
CA TYR A 81 -0.10 -10.32 8.03
C TYR A 81 -0.82 -10.49 6.70
N LEU A 82 -0.09 -10.63 5.59
CA LEU A 82 -0.67 -11.04 4.31
C LEU A 82 -1.21 -12.47 4.36
N GLU A 83 -0.52 -13.40 5.03
CA GLU A 83 -1.02 -14.77 5.26
C GLU A 83 -2.25 -14.79 6.16
N MET A 84 -2.24 -14.01 7.25
CA MET A 84 -3.42 -13.84 8.10
C MET A 84 -4.58 -13.22 7.32
N LEU A 85 -4.31 -12.26 6.44
CA LEU A 85 -5.32 -11.60 5.62
C LEU A 85 -6.05 -12.59 4.73
N GLU A 86 -5.39 -13.59 4.16
CA GLU A 86 -6.06 -14.61 3.32
C GLU A 86 -7.14 -15.37 4.09
N ASN A 87 -6.91 -15.67 5.36
CA ASN A 87 -7.74 -16.56 6.17
C ASN A 87 -8.63 -15.83 7.19
N SER A 88 -8.41 -14.53 7.42
CA SER A 88 -9.12 -13.78 8.44
C SER A 88 -10.52 -13.33 7.98
N SER A 89 -11.50 -13.50 8.86
CA SER A 89 -12.82 -12.87 8.76
C SER A 89 -12.90 -11.53 9.51
N ASP A 90 -11.92 -11.21 10.36
CA ASP A 90 -11.87 -9.97 11.16
C ASP A 90 -10.97 -8.95 10.48
N LEU A 91 -11.44 -8.40 9.35
CA LEU A 91 -10.70 -7.39 8.59
C LEU A 91 -10.68 -6.01 9.26
N GLU A 92 -11.64 -5.72 10.13
CA GLU A 92 -11.72 -4.41 10.79
C GLU A 92 -10.63 -4.23 11.83
N ASN A 93 -10.26 -5.28 12.56
CA ASN A 93 -9.20 -5.19 13.57
C ASN A 93 -7.81 -5.54 13.06
N LEU A 94 -7.69 -6.25 11.92
CA LEU A 94 -6.40 -6.74 11.41
C LEU A 94 -5.39 -5.59 11.19
N GLY A 95 -5.86 -4.43 10.71
CA GLY A 95 -5.04 -3.23 10.60
C GLY A 95 -4.50 -2.75 11.97
N SER A 96 -5.34 -2.72 13.01
CA SER A 96 -4.91 -2.35 14.35
C SER A 96 -3.89 -3.33 14.94
N TYR A 97 -4.07 -4.63 14.69
CA TYR A 97 -3.12 -5.65 15.15
C TYR A 97 -1.76 -5.48 14.47
N TYR A 98 -1.75 -5.30 13.14
CA TYR A 98 -0.53 -5.03 12.38
C TYR A 98 0.20 -3.79 12.90
N GLU A 99 -0.53 -2.68 13.04
CA GLU A 99 0.05 -1.43 13.55
C GLU A 99 0.66 -1.62 14.94
N LYS A 100 -0.01 -2.34 15.84
CA LYS A 100 0.46 -2.57 17.21
C LYS A 100 1.72 -3.45 17.27
N GLU A 101 1.84 -4.44 16.38
CA GLU A 101 3.02 -5.32 16.32
C GLU A 101 4.25 -4.63 15.69
N LEU A 102 4.06 -3.56 14.92
CA LEU A 102 5.19 -2.77 14.43
C LEU A 102 5.98 -2.14 15.58
N SER A 103 7.30 -2.15 15.46
CA SER A 103 8.17 -1.42 16.37
C SER A 103 7.90 0.09 16.27
N ASN A 104 8.08 0.82 17.38
CA ASN A 104 8.00 2.29 17.38
C ASN A 104 8.92 2.92 16.32
N THR A 105 10.12 2.35 16.14
CA THR A 105 11.08 2.79 15.14
C THR A 105 10.52 2.63 13.73
N THR A 106 9.93 1.47 13.41
CA THR A 106 9.33 1.20 12.10
C THR A 106 8.12 2.10 11.84
N ARG A 107 7.19 2.23 12.81
CA ARG A 107 6.03 3.14 12.68
C ARG A 107 6.47 4.57 12.40
N ASN A 108 7.49 5.05 13.10
CA ASN A 108 8.02 6.41 12.91
C ASN A 108 8.75 6.59 11.57
N LEU A 109 9.55 5.60 11.15
CA LEU A 109 10.30 5.66 9.90
C LEU A 109 9.39 5.61 8.68
N GLU A 110 8.41 4.70 8.70
CA GLU A 110 7.52 4.48 7.55
C GLU A 110 6.25 5.33 7.61
N GLY A 111 5.91 5.89 8.78
CA GLY A 111 4.72 6.69 9.00
C GLY A 111 3.43 5.87 9.12
N ILE A 112 3.52 4.64 9.66
CA ILE A 112 2.38 3.72 9.75
C ILE A 112 1.59 4.00 11.04
N TYR A 113 0.55 4.82 10.89
CA TYR A 113 -0.40 5.17 11.94
C TYR A 113 -1.80 5.24 11.34
N TYR A 114 -2.70 4.32 11.70
CA TYR A 114 -4.00 4.24 11.06
C TYR A 114 -5.03 5.15 11.72
N THR A 115 -5.67 5.99 10.90
CA THR A 115 -6.72 6.92 11.35
C THR A 115 -7.96 6.16 11.82
N PRO A 116 -8.38 6.28 13.09
CA PRO A 116 -9.58 5.60 13.58
C PRO A 116 -10.85 6.09 12.88
N ASN A 117 -11.84 5.20 12.71
CA ASN A 117 -13.12 5.53 12.04
C ASN A 117 -13.80 6.78 12.63
N ARG A 118 -13.79 6.96 13.96
CA ARG A 118 -14.34 8.15 14.61
C ARG A 118 -13.70 9.45 14.12
N ILE A 119 -12.38 9.46 13.90
CA ILE A 119 -11.66 10.63 13.40
C ILE A 119 -11.99 10.86 11.92
N VAL A 120 -12.06 9.79 11.12
CA VAL A 120 -12.50 9.87 9.73
C VAL A 120 -13.89 10.50 9.62
N GLU A 121 -14.86 10.03 10.39
CA GLU A 121 -16.24 10.55 10.40
C GLU A 121 -16.31 12.03 10.81
N GLN A 122 -15.37 12.51 11.65
CA GLN A 122 -15.30 13.91 12.05
C GLN A 122 -14.65 14.80 10.99
N LEU A 123 -13.65 14.30 10.27
CA LEU A 123 -12.89 15.06 9.28
C LEU A 123 -13.53 15.04 7.90
N PHE A 124 -14.24 13.97 7.55
CA PHE A 124 -14.81 13.76 6.23
C PHE A 124 -16.17 14.47 6.10
N THR A 125 -16.12 15.79 6.00
CA THR A 125 -17.31 16.63 5.80
C THR A 125 -17.42 17.07 4.33
N LEU A 126 -18.55 16.78 3.70
CA LEU A 126 -18.86 17.23 2.34
C LEU A 126 -19.89 18.38 2.37
N PRO A 127 -19.88 19.27 1.35
CA PRO A 127 -20.96 20.21 1.15
C PRO A 127 -22.32 19.50 1.05
N LYS A 128 -23.40 20.15 1.52
CA LYS A 128 -24.74 19.56 1.57
C LYS A 128 -25.24 19.06 0.21
N ASP A 129 -24.92 19.78 -0.86
CA ASP A 129 -25.37 19.49 -2.23
C ASP A 129 -24.28 18.76 -3.05
N PHE A 130 -23.28 18.18 -2.39
CA PHE A 130 -22.22 17.44 -3.06
C PHE A 130 -22.72 16.06 -3.52
N ASP A 131 -22.70 15.82 -4.82
CA ASP A 131 -23.05 14.52 -5.40
C ASP A 131 -21.85 13.57 -5.43
N ALA A 132 -21.71 12.78 -4.36
CA ALA A 132 -20.67 11.76 -4.24
C ALA A 132 -20.70 10.70 -5.36
N THR A 133 -21.85 10.48 -6.00
CA THR A 133 -21.98 9.41 -7.02
C THR A 133 -21.31 9.76 -8.35
N GLN A 134 -21.00 11.05 -8.57
CA GLN A 134 -20.32 11.57 -9.76
C GLN A 134 -18.89 12.05 -9.48
N ALA A 135 -18.53 12.22 -8.21
CA ALA A 135 -17.24 12.73 -7.80
C ALA A 135 -16.14 11.66 -7.81
N ILE A 136 -14.90 12.11 -8.02
CA ILE A 136 -13.66 11.33 -7.91
C ILE A 136 -13.00 11.65 -6.57
N PHE A 137 -12.78 10.61 -5.77
CA PHE A 137 -12.16 10.70 -4.45
C PHE A 137 -10.74 10.12 -4.47
N CYS A 138 -9.82 10.73 -3.71
CA CYS A 138 -8.49 10.18 -3.50
C CYS A 138 -8.05 10.18 -2.02
N ASP A 139 -7.44 9.09 -1.60
CA ASP A 139 -6.59 9.02 -0.40
C ASP A 139 -5.14 8.69 -0.80
N PRO A 140 -4.24 9.69 -0.93
CA PRO A 140 -2.85 9.47 -1.36
C PRO A 140 -1.96 8.73 -0.35
N ALA A 141 -2.44 8.50 0.89
CA ALA A 141 -1.76 7.75 1.93
C ALA A 141 -2.76 6.82 2.63
N VAL A 142 -3.29 5.86 1.86
CA VAL A 142 -4.53 5.14 2.19
C VAL A 142 -4.49 4.34 3.49
N GLY A 143 -3.31 3.87 3.91
CA GLY A 143 -3.15 3.03 5.08
C GLY A 143 -4.10 1.83 5.05
N SER A 144 -4.74 1.54 6.19
CA SER A 144 -5.74 0.46 6.29
C SER A 144 -7.08 0.78 5.59
N GLY A 145 -7.24 1.96 4.99
CA GLY A 145 -8.34 2.31 4.09
C GLY A 145 -9.56 2.93 4.75
N ASN A 146 -9.47 3.45 5.97
CA ASN A 146 -10.66 3.96 6.68
C ASN A 146 -11.33 5.15 5.97
N PHE A 147 -10.58 6.08 5.37
CA PHE A 147 -11.18 7.15 4.54
C PHE A 147 -11.87 6.59 3.30
N VAL A 148 -11.25 5.65 2.59
CA VAL A 148 -11.85 4.96 1.43
C VAL A 148 -13.15 4.25 1.82
N MET A 149 -13.14 3.51 2.93
CA MET A 149 -14.33 2.81 3.42
C MET A 149 -15.44 3.78 3.83
N HIS A 150 -15.10 4.96 4.33
CA HIS A 150 -16.06 6.01 4.64
C HIS A 150 -16.60 6.69 3.37
N ALA A 151 -15.75 6.99 2.38
CA ALA A 151 -16.19 7.50 1.08
C ALA A 151 -17.22 6.55 0.43
N LEU A 152 -16.96 5.25 0.43
CA LEU A 152 -17.92 4.27 -0.08
C LEU A 152 -19.28 4.29 0.65
N LYS A 153 -19.29 4.56 1.97
CA LYS A 153 -20.54 4.73 2.74
C LYS A 153 -21.29 6.00 2.35
N LEU A 154 -20.59 7.06 1.94
CA LEU A 154 -21.17 8.32 1.48
C LEU A 154 -21.69 8.27 0.04
N GLY A 155 -21.45 7.18 -0.69
CA GLY A 155 -22.00 6.96 -2.03
C GLY A 155 -21.01 7.15 -3.18
N PHE A 156 -19.72 7.35 -2.91
CA PHE A 156 -18.70 7.32 -3.96
C PHE A 156 -18.66 5.93 -4.61
N LYS A 157 -18.52 5.91 -5.93
CA LYS A 157 -18.41 4.67 -6.70
C LYS A 157 -17.01 4.07 -6.59
N VAL A 158 -16.89 2.74 -6.53
CA VAL A 158 -15.59 2.06 -6.37
C VAL A 158 -14.62 2.41 -7.51
N GLU A 159 -15.11 2.55 -8.73
CA GLU A 159 -14.34 2.97 -9.91
C GLU A 159 -13.80 4.40 -9.82
N ASN A 160 -14.44 5.27 -9.02
CA ASN A 160 -14.07 6.67 -8.83
C ASN A 160 -13.21 6.89 -7.58
N ILE A 161 -12.82 5.83 -6.87
CA ILE A 161 -11.98 5.92 -5.67
C ILE A 161 -10.54 5.56 -6.01
N TYR A 162 -9.64 6.49 -5.75
CA TYR A 162 -8.20 6.33 -5.87
C TYR A 162 -7.56 6.24 -4.48
N GLY A 163 -6.54 5.38 -4.36
CA GLY A 163 -5.83 5.22 -3.10
C GLY A 163 -4.42 4.73 -3.33
N TYR A 164 -3.47 5.28 -2.58
CA TYR A 164 -2.06 4.98 -2.75
C TYR A 164 -1.41 4.74 -1.38
N ASP A 165 -0.59 3.72 -1.26
CA ASP A 165 0.28 3.52 -0.10
C ASP A 165 1.51 2.72 -0.52
N THR A 166 2.61 2.87 0.21
CA THR A 166 3.83 2.07 0.00
C THR A 166 3.78 0.72 0.73
N ASP A 167 2.97 0.62 1.79
CA ASP A 167 2.80 -0.60 2.60
C ASP A 167 1.89 -1.60 1.89
N ALA A 168 2.46 -2.75 1.51
CA ALA A 168 1.76 -3.80 0.77
C ALA A 168 0.59 -4.40 1.56
N PHE A 169 0.75 -4.58 2.88
CA PHE A 169 -0.31 -5.12 3.72
C PHE A 169 -1.48 -4.14 3.82
N ALA A 170 -1.19 -2.85 4.01
CA ALA A 170 -2.19 -1.79 4.10
C ALA A 170 -3.06 -1.73 2.83
N VAL A 171 -2.43 -1.77 1.65
CA VAL A 171 -3.10 -1.83 0.34
C VAL A 171 -3.92 -3.11 0.19
N ALA A 172 -3.35 -4.27 0.51
CA ALA A 172 -4.05 -5.54 0.40
C ALA A 172 -5.27 -5.61 1.33
N LEU A 173 -5.14 -5.14 2.56
CA LEU A 173 -6.22 -5.05 3.54
C LEU A 173 -7.35 -4.16 3.02
N THR A 174 -7.02 -2.97 2.51
CA THR A 174 -8.00 -2.04 1.93
C THR A 174 -8.76 -2.71 0.78
N LYS A 175 -8.03 -3.32 -0.18
CA LYS A 175 -8.64 -4.05 -1.30
C LYS A 175 -9.57 -5.17 -0.83
N LYS A 176 -9.14 -5.97 0.16
CA LYS A 176 -9.95 -7.08 0.69
C LYS A 176 -11.21 -6.58 1.39
N ARG A 177 -11.13 -5.51 2.20
CA ARG A 177 -12.29 -4.89 2.85
C ARG A 177 -13.33 -4.41 1.83
N ILE A 178 -12.89 -3.79 0.73
CA ILE A 178 -13.79 -3.35 -0.34
C ILE A 178 -14.43 -4.56 -1.03
N LYS A 179 -13.64 -5.57 -1.40
CA LYS A 179 -14.14 -6.78 -2.06
C LYS A 179 -15.15 -7.53 -1.20
N GLU A 180 -14.90 -7.67 0.10
CA GLU A 180 -15.81 -8.38 0.99
C GLU A 180 -17.09 -7.62 1.29
N ARG A 181 -17.02 -6.29 1.41
CA ARG A 181 -18.20 -5.49 1.74
C ARG A 181 -19.06 -5.15 0.52
N TYR A 182 -18.45 -4.89 -0.63
CA TYR A 182 -19.14 -4.40 -1.83
C TYR A 182 -19.14 -5.38 -3.00
N ARG A 183 -18.44 -6.52 -2.90
CA ARG A 183 -18.31 -7.53 -3.98
C ARG A 183 -17.69 -7.00 -5.28
N LEU A 184 -17.02 -5.85 -5.20
CA LEU A 184 -16.39 -5.18 -6.32
C LEU A 184 -14.86 -5.21 -6.19
N ASP A 185 -14.18 -5.25 -7.33
CA ASP A 185 -12.73 -5.01 -7.38
C ASP A 185 -12.46 -3.52 -7.41
N CYS A 186 -11.36 -3.10 -6.78
CA CYS A 186 -10.95 -1.70 -6.71
C CYS A 186 -9.61 -1.52 -7.44
N PRO A 187 -9.63 -1.27 -8.77
CA PRO A 187 -8.41 -1.20 -9.57
C PRO A 187 -7.51 0.00 -9.23
N ASN A 188 -8.09 1.05 -8.67
CA ASN A 188 -7.46 2.34 -8.40
C ASN A 188 -6.85 2.45 -6.99
N ILE A 189 -6.92 1.37 -6.19
CA ILE A 189 -6.15 1.22 -4.95
C ILE A 189 -4.82 0.53 -5.28
N MET A 190 -3.69 1.22 -5.10
CA MET A 190 -2.40 0.81 -5.64
C MET A 190 -1.28 0.85 -4.60
N GLN A 191 -0.39 -0.15 -4.62
CA GLN A 191 0.87 -0.09 -3.89
C GLN A 191 1.88 0.76 -4.65
N LYS A 192 1.87 2.08 -4.41
CA LYS A 192 2.75 3.06 -5.04
C LYS A 192 3.03 4.21 -4.08
N ASP A 193 4.23 4.78 -4.19
CA ASP A 193 4.54 6.06 -3.57
C ASP A 193 3.86 7.19 -4.35
N PHE A 194 2.85 7.82 -3.74
CA PHE A 194 2.10 8.94 -4.34
C PHE A 194 3.03 10.09 -4.76
N LEU A 195 4.04 10.42 -3.94
CA LEU A 195 4.99 11.48 -4.23
C LEU A 195 5.90 11.15 -5.42
N SER A 196 5.95 9.90 -5.87
CA SER A 196 6.71 9.46 -7.04
C SER A 196 5.88 9.40 -8.34
N LEU A 197 4.56 9.57 -8.28
CA LEU A 197 3.70 9.50 -9.47
C LEU A 197 4.06 10.60 -10.49
N LYS A 198 4.25 10.22 -11.76
CA LYS A 198 4.51 11.19 -12.83
C LYS A 198 3.28 12.04 -13.16
N HIS A 199 2.12 11.38 -13.17
CA HIS A 199 0.82 11.99 -13.43
C HIS A 199 -0.19 11.35 -12.48
N ALA A 200 -0.93 12.18 -11.75
CA ALA A 200 -2.12 11.79 -11.01
C ALA A 200 -3.35 12.31 -11.76
N PRO A 201 -4.48 11.59 -11.73
CA PRO A 201 -5.76 12.15 -12.15
C PRO A 201 -6.11 13.42 -11.37
N GLN A 202 -6.99 14.24 -11.92
CA GLN A 202 -7.63 15.30 -11.14
C GLN A 202 -8.70 14.68 -10.24
N PHE A 203 -8.74 15.11 -8.99
CA PHE A 203 -9.68 14.63 -7.98
C PHE A 203 -10.61 15.76 -7.56
N ASP A 204 -11.88 15.44 -7.30
CA ASP A 204 -12.85 16.42 -6.79
C ASP A 204 -12.71 16.61 -5.29
N CYS A 205 -12.25 15.57 -4.59
CA CYS A 205 -11.99 15.63 -3.16
C CYS A 205 -10.86 14.68 -2.74
N ILE A 206 -10.06 15.15 -1.78
CA ILE A 206 -8.94 14.41 -1.22
C ILE A 206 -9.08 14.45 0.29
N PHE A 207 -9.22 13.28 0.92
CA PHE A 207 -9.19 13.13 2.36
C PHE A 207 -8.16 12.07 2.71
N THR A 208 -7.20 12.45 3.55
CA THR A 208 -6.06 11.61 3.87
C THR A 208 -5.44 11.99 5.20
N ASN A 209 -4.62 11.10 5.74
CA ASN A 209 -3.74 11.37 6.85
C ASN A 209 -2.31 11.01 6.44
N PRO A 210 -1.61 11.92 5.72
CA PRO A 210 -0.29 11.63 5.21
C PRO A 210 0.70 11.46 6.34
N PRO A 211 1.81 10.73 6.11
CA PRO A 211 2.82 10.56 7.13
C PRO A 211 3.42 11.91 7.52
N TRP A 212 3.31 12.28 8.80
CA TRP A 212 3.83 13.52 9.39
C TRP A 212 5.34 13.54 9.66
N GLY A 213 5.96 12.38 9.88
CA GLY A 213 7.34 12.27 10.38
C GLY A 213 8.29 11.43 9.52
N LYS A 214 7.85 10.98 8.34
CA LYS A 214 8.66 10.13 7.45
C LYS A 214 9.93 10.88 7.05
N LYS A 215 11.08 10.25 7.32
CA LYS A 215 12.39 10.83 7.01
C LYS A 215 12.83 10.43 5.62
N TYR A 216 12.95 11.42 4.74
CA TYR A 216 13.51 11.23 3.41
C TYR A 216 15.03 11.44 3.42
N ASN A 217 15.74 10.64 2.63
CA ASN A 217 17.17 10.82 2.40
C ASN A 217 17.44 12.05 1.49
N GLN A 218 18.71 12.46 1.37
CA GLN A 218 19.06 13.67 0.62
C GLN A 218 18.63 13.59 -0.86
N ASN A 219 18.82 12.44 -1.51
CA ASN A 219 18.43 12.26 -2.92
C ASN A 219 16.92 12.40 -3.11
N GLN A 220 16.11 11.82 -2.22
CA GLN A 220 14.66 11.98 -2.25
C GLN A 220 14.25 13.44 -2.06
N LYS A 221 14.87 14.15 -1.11
CA LYS A 221 14.61 15.58 -0.87
C LYS A 221 14.92 16.43 -2.10
N GLU A 222 16.06 16.22 -2.75
CA GLU A 222 16.41 16.96 -3.97
C GLU A 222 15.46 16.64 -5.14
N ASN A 223 15.08 15.36 -5.29
CA ASN A 223 14.10 14.95 -6.30
C ASN A 223 12.76 15.64 -6.08
N PHE A 224 12.27 15.72 -4.85
CA PHE A 224 11.02 16.42 -4.53
C PHE A 224 11.12 17.93 -4.78
N LYS A 225 12.25 18.55 -4.43
CA LYS A 225 12.49 19.98 -4.72
C LYS A 225 12.39 20.26 -6.21
N GLN A 226 13.04 19.45 -7.04
CA GLN A 226 12.98 19.61 -8.50
C GLN A 226 11.57 19.35 -9.04
N LYS A 227 10.95 18.25 -8.61
CA LYS A 227 9.63 17.82 -9.09
C LYS A 227 8.53 18.84 -8.76
N PHE A 228 8.53 19.39 -7.56
CA PHE A 228 7.51 20.32 -7.08
C PHE A 228 7.95 21.79 -7.11
N ASN A 229 9.09 22.08 -7.76
CA ASN A 229 9.69 23.41 -7.89
C ASN A 229 9.80 24.16 -6.53
N LEU A 230 10.35 23.50 -5.52
CA LEU A 230 10.45 24.01 -4.15
C LEU A 230 11.82 24.65 -3.89
N SER A 231 11.84 25.82 -3.26
CA SER A 231 13.07 26.50 -2.84
C SER A 231 13.79 25.78 -1.69
N GLN A 232 13.04 25.10 -0.81
CA GLN A 232 13.55 24.37 0.35
C GLN A 232 12.88 23.00 0.50
N SER A 233 13.51 22.10 1.26
CA SER A 233 12.90 20.81 1.58
C SER A 233 11.76 21.02 2.56
N LEU A 234 10.62 20.39 2.31
CA LEU A 234 9.47 20.41 3.20
C LEU A 234 9.40 19.14 4.03
N ASP A 235 8.60 19.19 5.10
CA ASP A 235 8.19 17.99 5.82
C ASP A 235 7.28 17.11 4.96
N SER A 236 7.08 15.88 5.42
CA SER A 236 6.37 14.86 4.66
C SER A 236 4.90 15.24 4.41
N ALA A 237 4.17 15.74 5.40
CA ALA A 237 2.77 16.11 5.22
C ALA A 237 2.62 17.27 4.22
N SER A 238 3.51 18.27 4.29
CA SER A 238 3.56 19.38 3.33
C SER A 238 3.85 18.92 1.89
N LEU A 239 4.69 17.89 1.70
CA LEU A 239 4.92 17.33 0.37
C LEU A 239 3.66 16.69 -0.22
N PHE A 240 2.88 15.97 0.61
CA PHE A 240 1.61 15.41 0.18
C PHE A 240 0.60 16.50 -0.17
N PHE A 241 0.54 17.59 0.61
CA PHE A 241 -0.33 18.72 0.32
C PHE A 241 -0.04 19.36 -1.05
N ILE A 242 1.23 19.49 -1.43
CA ILE A 242 1.62 20.06 -2.73
C ILE A 242 1.39 19.09 -3.90
N ALA A 243 1.54 17.78 -3.64
CA ALA A 243 1.36 16.75 -4.64
C ALA A 243 -0.11 16.40 -4.95
N SER A 244 -1.02 16.82 -4.07
CA SER A 244 -2.45 16.48 -4.09
C SER A 244 -3.27 17.53 -4.81
#